data_AF-A0A925BUE7-F1
#
_entry.id   AF-A0A925BUE7-F1
#
_cell.length_a   1.000
_cell.length_b   1.000
_cell.length_c   1.000
_cell.angle_alpha   90.00
_cell.angle_beta   90.00
_cell.angle_gamma   90.00
#
_symmetry.space_group_name_H-M   'P 1'
#
loop_
_entity.id
_entity.type
_entity.pdbx_description
1 polymer ?
#
loop_
_entity_poly.entity_id
_entity_poly.type
_entity_poly.pdbx_seq_one_letter_code
_entity_poly.pdbx_strand_id
1 'polypeptide(L)'
;MSAKGQRKIQPLAIGLTHRTRIALWTVSIWTGLVGLVNVVSAVSPSLPGRVRWLMPLFPFPIRAGGHVFAALTGFLLLTLAANLLRRKRVAWLLTVALLGISIVSHLVKGLDYEESLLAIVPLIQLIVMRKTFTARSDRPSIFQGIRVLIEALIFTVAYGTVGFYILDGRFNVNGEPVNFGLLASIEQTLAIFFTEDNAGLEPTTRYSAFFINSIYIVGAATLAYALFMLLRPVLLRGDPATIAERRRARDLIDRYGQTSLARLSLLKDKSYYFSPSGQSVIAYVAKGRAAIALGDPIGASDDRVEAILSFSQFCDLNDWFPAFYETSADQLERYCALGFQQIQIGEEAIVDLTTFTLKGKAAQNLRTALNRS
;
A
#
# COMPACT_ATOMS: atom_id res chain seq x y z
N MET A 1 -7.62 20.54 48.88
CA MET A 1 -8.54 20.33 47.74
C MET A 1 -8.04 21.23 46.62
N SER A 2 -7.55 20.80 45.45
CA SER A 2 -7.95 19.68 44.60
C SER A 2 -6.72 19.12 43.87
N ALA A 3 -6.49 17.81 44.01
CA ALA A 3 -5.52 17.05 43.25
C ALA A 3 -6.08 16.83 41.84
N LYS A 4 -5.69 17.67 40.88
CA LYS A 4 -5.98 17.41 39.45
C LYS A 4 -5.17 16.18 39.02
N GLY A 5 -5.90 15.11 38.71
CA GLY A 5 -5.36 13.81 38.33
C GLY A 5 -4.34 13.93 37.19
N GLN A 6 -3.10 13.57 37.50
CA GLN A 6 -2.13 13.16 36.50
C GLN A 6 -2.73 11.94 35.79
N ARG A 7 -3.26 12.11 34.57
CA ARG A 7 -3.51 10.98 33.68
C ARG A 7 -2.18 10.26 33.55
N LYS A 8 -2.09 9.01 34.07
CA LYS A 8 -0.97 8.12 33.78
C LYS A 8 -0.80 8.10 32.26
N ILE A 9 0.24 8.74 31.78
CA ILE A 9 0.69 8.65 30.39
C ILE A 9 1.13 7.20 30.24
N GLN A 10 0.23 6.35 29.73
CA GLN A 10 0.63 5.01 29.34
C GLN A 10 1.65 5.18 28.22
N PRO A 11 2.83 4.53 28.28
CA PRO A 11 3.76 4.58 27.18
C PRO A 11 3.06 3.96 25.98
N LEU A 12 2.63 4.82 25.05
CA LEU A 12 2.25 4.39 23.72
C LEU A 12 3.55 3.84 23.13
N ALA A 13 3.66 2.53 23.02
CA ALA A 13 4.79 1.92 22.33
C ALA A 13 4.77 2.44 20.88
N ILE A 14 5.62 3.44 20.60
CA ILE A 14 5.79 3.95 19.24
C ILE A 14 6.48 2.84 18.46
N GLY A 15 5.69 2.16 17.65
CA GLY A 15 6.12 1.02 16.86
C GLY A 15 5.47 -0.30 17.28
N LEU A 16 5.45 -1.23 16.34
CA LEU A 16 4.85 -2.54 16.52
C LEU A 16 5.63 -3.37 17.54
N THR A 17 4.91 -4.08 18.40
CA THR A 17 5.51 -5.09 19.30
C THR A 17 6.23 -6.17 18.48
N HIS A 18 7.26 -6.78 19.06
CA HIS A 18 8.01 -7.86 18.40
C HIS A 18 7.09 -8.99 17.92
N ARG A 19 6.10 -9.39 18.74
CA ARG A 19 5.08 -10.39 18.38
C ARG A 19 4.26 -9.97 17.16
N THR A 20 3.80 -8.71 17.12
CA THR A 20 3.03 -8.19 15.98
C THR A 20 3.87 -8.15 14.70
N ARG A 21 5.17 -7.81 14.80
CA ARG A 21 6.08 -7.83 13.64
C ARG A 21 6.24 -9.24 13.10
N ILE A 22 6.51 -10.22 13.96
CA ILE A 22 6.60 -11.63 13.54
C ILE A 22 5.30 -12.06 12.88
N ALA A 23 4.15 -11.77 13.48
CA ALA A 23 2.86 -12.16 12.94
C ALA A 23 2.58 -11.52 11.56
N LEU A 24 3.02 -10.28 11.32
CA LEU A 24 2.91 -9.65 10.00
C LEU A 24 3.82 -10.31 8.97
N TRP A 25 5.04 -10.70 9.35
CA TRP A 25 5.95 -11.43 8.48
C TRP A 25 5.38 -12.81 8.12
N THR A 26 4.92 -13.58 9.10
CA THR A 26 4.39 -14.91 8.85
C THR A 26 3.16 -14.88 7.96
N VAL A 27 2.19 -13.98 8.22
CA VAL A 27 0.99 -13.89 7.38
C VAL A 27 1.30 -13.47 5.95
N SER A 28 2.29 -12.57 5.77
CA SER A 28 2.70 -12.10 4.45
C SER A 28 3.44 -13.19 3.68
N ILE A 29 4.31 -13.96 4.35
CA ILE A 29 4.99 -15.11 3.76
C ILE A 29 3.98 -16.17 3.33
N TRP A 30 3.05 -16.56 4.22
CA TRP A 30 1.99 -17.52 3.88
C TRP A 30 1.13 -17.05 2.71
N THR A 31 0.71 -15.78 2.71
CA THR A 31 -0.05 -15.19 1.59
C THR A 31 0.76 -15.25 0.29
N GLY A 32 2.06 -14.95 0.36
CA GLY A 32 2.95 -15.06 -0.80
C GLY A 32 3.14 -16.49 -1.29
N LEU A 33 3.23 -17.48 -0.38
CA LEU A 33 3.31 -18.90 -0.72
C LEU A 33 2.06 -19.39 -1.42
N VAL A 34 0.87 -19.06 -0.90
CA VAL A 34 -0.41 -19.37 -1.58
C VAL A 34 -0.43 -18.71 -2.96
N GLY A 35 0.02 -17.44 -3.04
CA GLY A 35 0.14 -16.73 -4.30
C GLY A 35 1.05 -17.43 -5.32
N LEU A 36 2.22 -17.89 -4.87
CA LEU A 36 3.18 -18.63 -5.68
C LEU A 36 2.62 -19.97 -6.14
N VAL A 37 2.00 -20.74 -5.25
CA VAL A 37 1.35 -22.02 -5.59
C VAL A 37 0.29 -21.80 -6.66
N ASN A 38 -0.59 -20.81 -6.50
CA ASN A 38 -1.61 -20.50 -7.49
C ASN A 38 -1.03 -20.14 -8.87
N VAL A 39 0.10 -19.43 -8.92
CA VAL A 39 0.81 -19.12 -10.18
C VAL A 39 1.44 -20.38 -10.79
N VAL A 40 2.05 -21.24 -9.97
CA VAL A 40 2.65 -22.50 -10.44
C VAL A 40 1.56 -23.44 -10.96
N SER A 41 0.49 -23.64 -10.20
CA SER A 41 -0.67 -24.46 -10.58
C SER A 41 -1.39 -23.92 -11.83
N ALA A 42 -1.32 -22.61 -12.07
CA ALA A 42 -1.82 -22.03 -13.32
C ALA A 42 -1.02 -22.44 -14.56
N VAL A 43 0.25 -22.80 -14.42
CA VAL A 43 1.13 -23.21 -15.53
C VAL A 43 1.34 -24.73 -15.56
N SER A 44 1.07 -25.42 -14.44
CA SER A 44 1.14 -26.88 -14.36
C SER A 44 -0.02 -27.54 -15.10
N PRO A 45 0.25 -28.56 -15.95
CA PRO A 45 -0.81 -29.37 -16.55
C PRO A 45 -1.61 -30.10 -15.47
N SER A 46 -2.94 -30.11 -15.57
CA SER A 46 -3.79 -30.87 -14.67
C SER A 46 -3.51 -32.37 -14.81
N LEU A 47 -3.11 -33.04 -13.71
CA LEU A 47 -2.83 -34.47 -13.69
C LEU A 47 -4.14 -35.25 -13.93
N PRO A 48 -4.25 -36.06 -15.01
CA PRO A 48 -5.51 -36.73 -15.40
C PRO A 48 -6.10 -37.70 -14.35
N GLY A 49 -5.30 -38.10 -13.35
CA GLY A 49 -5.67 -39.13 -12.37
C GLY A 49 -6.76 -38.72 -11.36
N ARG A 50 -6.95 -37.42 -11.09
CA ARG A 50 -7.92 -36.93 -10.08
C ARG A 50 -9.36 -36.80 -10.61
N VAL A 51 -9.56 -36.70 -11.92
CA VAL A 51 -10.88 -36.39 -12.53
C VAL A 51 -11.77 -37.63 -12.68
N ARG A 52 -11.21 -38.85 -12.63
CA ARG A 52 -11.93 -40.10 -12.93
C ARG A 52 -12.99 -40.51 -11.87
N TRP A 53 -12.84 -40.05 -10.62
CA TRP A 53 -13.71 -40.45 -9.51
C TRP A 53 -14.92 -39.54 -9.30
N LEU A 54 -14.93 -38.34 -9.91
CA LEU A 54 -16.01 -37.34 -9.78
C LEU A 54 -17.05 -37.41 -10.90
N MET A 55 -16.72 -38.09 -12.01
CA MET A 55 -17.60 -38.30 -13.17
C MET A 55 -18.96 -38.95 -12.86
N PRO A 56 -19.13 -39.85 -11.86
CA PRO A 56 -20.42 -40.49 -11.61
C PRO A 56 -21.45 -39.61 -10.86
N LEU A 57 -21.01 -38.54 -10.17
CA LEU A 57 -21.86 -37.76 -9.25
C LEU A 57 -22.35 -36.44 -9.84
N PHE A 58 -21.73 -35.92 -10.90
CA PHE A 58 -22.11 -34.67 -11.54
C PHE A 58 -22.42 -34.91 -13.03
N PRO A 59 -23.69 -34.74 -13.49
CA PRO A 59 -24.11 -34.99 -14.87
C PRO A 59 -23.68 -33.91 -15.87
N PHE A 60 -22.85 -32.96 -15.44
CA PHE A 60 -22.25 -31.95 -16.30
C PHE A 60 -20.74 -32.12 -16.24
N PRO A 61 -20.01 -32.07 -17.37
CA PRO A 61 -18.56 -31.94 -17.33
C PRO A 61 -18.26 -30.58 -16.70
N ILE A 62 -17.98 -30.57 -15.39
CA ILE A 62 -17.41 -29.42 -14.70
C ILE A 62 -15.97 -29.29 -15.21
N ARG A 63 -15.81 -28.86 -16.47
CA ARG A 63 -14.55 -28.33 -17.01
C ARG A 63 -14.39 -26.93 -16.43
N ALA A 64 -14.21 -26.85 -15.12
CA ALA A 64 -14.14 -25.58 -14.42
C ALA A 64 -12.73 -25.01 -14.60
N GLY A 65 -12.59 -24.25 -15.68
CA GLY A 65 -11.35 -23.59 -16.06
C GLY A 65 -10.91 -22.56 -15.03
N GLY A 66 -9.65 -22.16 -15.14
CA GLY A 66 -9.15 -21.09 -14.29
C GLY A 66 -7.65 -20.99 -14.18
N HIS A 67 -6.85 -21.41 -15.17
CA HIS A 67 -5.42 -21.10 -15.16
C HIS A 67 -5.20 -19.58 -15.09
N VAL A 68 -5.96 -18.78 -15.86
CA VAL A 68 -5.88 -17.32 -15.80
C VAL A 68 -6.37 -16.78 -14.46
N PHE A 69 -7.49 -17.30 -13.93
CA PHE A 69 -8.01 -16.87 -12.63
C PHE A 69 -7.06 -17.22 -11.47
N ALA A 70 -6.46 -18.41 -11.50
CA ALA A 70 -5.46 -18.87 -10.54
C ALA A 70 -4.18 -18.03 -10.66
N ALA A 71 -3.68 -17.75 -11.87
CA ALA A 71 -2.54 -16.87 -12.09
C ALA A 71 -2.80 -15.46 -11.58
N LEU A 72 -3.97 -14.90 -11.90
CA LEU A 72 -4.39 -13.56 -11.50
C LEU A 72 -4.54 -13.46 -9.97
N THR A 73 -5.25 -14.41 -9.35
CA THR A 73 -5.38 -14.51 -7.90
C THR A 73 -4.01 -14.69 -7.25
N GLY A 74 -3.18 -15.57 -7.79
CA GLY A 74 -1.86 -15.89 -7.26
C GLY A 74 -0.91 -14.69 -7.27
N PHE A 75 -0.84 -13.98 -8.40
CA PHE A 75 -0.07 -12.75 -8.48
C PHE A 75 -0.66 -11.67 -7.56
N LEU A 76 -1.99 -11.45 -7.55
CA LEU A 76 -2.60 -10.48 -6.64
C LEU A 76 -2.23 -10.78 -5.17
N LEU A 77 -2.25 -12.04 -4.75
CA LEU A 77 -1.81 -12.43 -3.40
C LEU A 77 -0.32 -12.11 -3.16
N LEU A 78 0.58 -12.36 -4.13
CA LEU A 78 2.00 -11.97 -4.03
C LEU A 78 2.16 -10.45 -3.85
N THR A 79 1.39 -9.64 -4.58
CA THR A 79 1.44 -8.18 -4.47
C THR A 79 0.88 -7.65 -3.15
N LEU A 80 -0.22 -8.25 -2.70
CA LEU A 80 -0.88 -7.89 -1.46
C LEU A 80 -0.03 -8.29 -0.25
N ALA A 81 0.75 -9.38 -0.33
CA ALA A 81 1.66 -9.81 0.72
C ALA A 81 2.62 -8.68 1.16
N ALA A 82 3.22 -7.94 0.22
CA ALA A 82 4.08 -6.80 0.54
C ALA A 82 3.32 -5.63 1.19
N ASN A 83 2.03 -5.46 0.84
CA ASN A 83 1.17 -4.42 1.40
C ASN A 83 0.58 -4.80 2.78
N LEU A 84 0.47 -6.11 3.08
CA LEU A 84 0.12 -6.62 4.41
C LEU A 84 1.22 -6.29 5.43
N LEU A 85 2.50 -6.41 5.06
CA LEU A 85 3.62 -5.95 5.89
C LEU A 85 3.50 -4.47 6.28
N ARG A 86 2.89 -3.66 5.38
CA ARG A 86 2.62 -2.23 5.59
C ARG A 86 1.31 -1.96 6.32
N ARG A 87 0.61 -3.00 6.80
CA ARG A 87 -0.66 -2.92 7.54
C ARG A 87 -1.78 -2.21 6.77
N LYS A 88 -1.73 -2.20 5.44
CA LYS A 88 -2.72 -1.49 4.61
C LYS A 88 -4.09 -2.18 4.73
N ARG A 89 -5.11 -1.42 5.14
CA ARG A 89 -6.46 -1.97 5.40
C ARG A 89 -7.14 -2.52 4.16
N VAL A 90 -6.95 -1.87 3.02
CA VAL A 90 -7.51 -2.35 1.74
C VAL A 90 -6.82 -3.64 1.31
N ALA A 91 -5.50 -3.75 1.54
CA ALA A 91 -4.77 -4.96 1.21
C ALA A 91 -5.28 -6.16 2.02
N TRP A 92 -5.50 -5.96 3.32
CA TRP A 92 -6.14 -6.96 4.19
C TRP A 92 -7.50 -7.40 3.67
N LEU A 93 -8.38 -6.46 3.31
CA LEU A 93 -9.72 -6.78 2.81
C LEU A 93 -9.67 -7.61 1.52
N LEU A 94 -8.84 -7.19 0.56
CA LEU A 94 -8.67 -7.87 -0.72
C LEU A 94 -8.07 -9.26 -0.55
N THR A 95 -7.05 -9.43 0.31
CA THR A 95 -6.47 -10.75 0.58
C THR A 95 -7.49 -11.68 1.21
N VAL A 96 -8.26 -11.22 2.20
CA VAL A 96 -9.32 -12.04 2.83
C VAL A 96 -10.35 -12.48 1.79
N ALA A 97 -10.79 -11.58 0.91
CA ALA A 97 -11.72 -11.90 -0.16
C ALA A 97 -11.14 -12.92 -1.15
N LEU A 98 -9.92 -12.70 -1.64
CA LEU A 98 -9.24 -13.58 -2.60
C LEU A 98 -8.97 -14.97 -2.01
N LEU A 99 -8.50 -15.06 -0.77
CA LEU A 99 -8.32 -16.35 -0.09
C LEU A 99 -9.65 -17.09 0.08
N GLY A 100 -10.72 -16.38 0.46
CA GLY A 100 -12.07 -16.96 0.55
C GLY A 100 -12.55 -17.52 -0.80
N ILE A 101 -12.41 -16.75 -1.88
CA ILE A 101 -12.78 -17.20 -3.23
C ILE A 101 -11.90 -18.38 -3.68
N SER A 102 -10.60 -18.35 -3.38
CA SER A 102 -9.66 -19.44 -3.71
C SER A 102 -10.08 -20.74 -3.03
N ILE A 103 -10.37 -20.70 -1.71
CA ILE A 103 -10.80 -21.89 -0.95
C ILE A 103 -12.09 -22.47 -1.54
N VAL A 104 -13.10 -21.63 -1.80
CA VAL A 104 -14.36 -22.09 -2.42
C VAL A 104 -14.09 -22.71 -3.80
N SER A 105 -13.23 -22.09 -4.60
CA SER A 105 -12.88 -22.58 -5.94
C SER A 105 -12.19 -23.95 -5.90
N HIS A 106 -11.21 -24.17 -5.01
CA HIS A 106 -10.52 -25.47 -4.89
C HIS A 106 -11.43 -26.58 -4.36
N LEU A 107 -12.34 -26.25 -3.44
CA LEU A 107 -13.32 -27.22 -2.94
C LEU A 107 -14.30 -27.67 -4.03
N VAL A 108 -14.79 -26.74 -4.86
CA VAL A 108 -15.71 -27.03 -5.97
C VAL A 108 -15.05 -27.84 -7.10
N LYS A 109 -13.75 -27.62 -7.37
CA LYS A 109 -13.04 -28.19 -8.53
C LYS A 109 -12.54 -29.62 -8.38
N GLY A 110 -12.75 -30.25 -7.23
CA GLY A 110 -12.37 -31.66 -7.03
C GLY A 110 -11.66 -31.92 -5.71
N LEU A 111 -12.03 -31.16 -4.68
CA LEU A 111 -11.55 -31.37 -3.31
C LEU A 111 -10.02 -31.31 -3.22
N ASP A 112 -9.43 -30.25 -3.78
CA ASP A 112 -7.99 -30.03 -3.62
C ASP A 112 -7.70 -29.52 -2.21
N TYR A 113 -7.60 -30.49 -1.29
CA TYR A 113 -7.46 -30.24 0.14
C TYR A 113 -6.13 -29.57 0.47
N GLU A 114 -5.08 -29.79 -0.34
CA GLU A 114 -3.74 -29.26 -0.11
C GLU A 114 -3.72 -27.72 -0.29
N GLU A 115 -4.19 -27.22 -1.43
CA GLU A 115 -4.29 -25.78 -1.74
C GLU A 115 -5.28 -25.07 -0.81
N SER A 116 -6.40 -25.74 -0.50
CA SER A 116 -7.40 -25.20 0.43
C SER A 116 -6.82 -25.04 1.84
N LEU A 117 -6.06 -26.03 2.33
CA LEU A 117 -5.43 -25.97 3.65
C LEU A 117 -4.38 -24.84 3.72
N LEU A 118 -3.56 -24.71 2.66
CA LEU A 118 -2.56 -23.63 2.56
C LEU A 118 -3.19 -22.24 2.60
N ALA A 119 -4.39 -22.05 2.02
CA ALA A 119 -5.10 -20.78 2.03
C ALA A 119 -5.84 -20.49 3.36
N ILE A 120 -6.30 -21.52 4.08
CA ILE A 120 -7.01 -21.37 5.36
C ILE A 120 -6.10 -20.79 6.46
N VAL A 121 -4.83 -21.21 6.52
CA VAL A 121 -3.87 -20.76 7.54
C VAL A 121 -3.70 -19.22 7.55
N PRO A 122 -3.30 -18.56 6.44
CA PRO A 122 -3.20 -17.11 6.40
C PRO A 122 -4.56 -16.42 6.57
N LEU A 123 -5.67 -17.02 6.10
CA LEU A 123 -7.00 -16.44 6.26
C LEU A 123 -7.38 -16.31 7.74
N ILE A 124 -7.23 -17.38 8.53
CA ILE A 124 -7.50 -17.36 9.98
C ILE A 124 -6.61 -16.31 10.66
N GLN A 125 -5.32 -16.30 10.32
CA GLN A 125 -4.37 -15.35 10.90
C GLN A 125 -4.76 -13.89 10.58
N LEU A 126 -5.16 -13.59 9.34
CA LEU A 126 -5.63 -12.26 8.93
C LEU A 126 -6.89 -11.83 9.69
N ILE A 127 -7.83 -12.75 9.93
CA ILE A 127 -9.06 -12.46 10.67
C ILE A 127 -8.74 -12.14 12.14
N VAL A 128 -7.88 -12.93 12.79
CA VAL A 128 -7.44 -12.69 14.17
C VAL A 128 -6.69 -11.36 14.27
N MET A 129 -5.86 -11.05 13.29
CA MET A 129 -5.05 -9.83 13.24
C MET A 129 -5.77 -8.60 12.68
N ARG A 130 -7.09 -8.64 12.46
CA ARG A 130 -7.84 -7.55 11.79
C ARG A 130 -7.60 -6.15 12.36
N LYS A 131 -7.36 -6.03 13.67
CA LYS A 131 -7.12 -4.74 14.35
C LYS A 131 -5.73 -4.15 14.07
N THR A 132 -4.80 -4.94 13.55
CA THR A 132 -3.44 -4.51 13.20
C THR A 132 -3.41 -3.74 11.87
N PHE A 133 -4.37 -3.96 10.98
CA PHE A 133 -4.42 -3.37 9.64
C PHE A 133 -5.15 -2.01 9.64
N THR A 134 -4.47 -0.99 10.15
CA THR A 134 -5.01 0.37 10.34
C THR A 134 -4.59 1.35 9.24
N ALA A 135 -3.48 1.08 8.55
CA ALA A 135 -2.91 2.02 7.60
C ALA A 135 -3.83 2.21 6.39
N ARG A 136 -4.10 3.48 6.08
CA ARG A 136 -4.93 3.90 4.96
C ARG A 136 -4.17 3.68 3.65
N SER A 137 -4.92 3.30 2.62
CA SER A 137 -4.42 3.23 1.26
C SER A 137 -4.72 4.53 0.54
N ASP A 138 -3.81 4.93 -0.34
CA ASP A 138 -3.93 6.19 -1.07
C ASP A 138 -5.09 6.08 -2.06
N ARG A 139 -6.14 6.88 -1.83
CA ARG A 139 -7.37 6.86 -2.63
C ARG A 139 -7.12 7.04 -4.14
N PRO A 140 -6.23 7.95 -4.59
CA PRO A 140 -5.95 8.10 -6.02
C PRO A 140 -5.28 6.87 -6.63
N SER A 141 -4.43 6.16 -5.88
CA SER A 141 -3.71 4.96 -6.33
C SER A 141 -4.68 3.84 -6.70
N ILE A 142 -5.66 3.59 -5.83
CA ILE A 142 -6.64 2.52 -6.02
C ILE A 142 -7.47 2.79 -7.27
N PHE A 143 -7.96 4.03 -7.43
CA PHE A 143 -8.80 4.39 -8.57
C PHE A 143 -8.02 4.27 -9.88
N GLN A 144 -6.77 4.73 -9.90
CA GLN A 144 -5.91 4.65 -11.06
C GLN A 144 -5.60 3.17 -11.40
N GLY A 145 -5.26 2.36 -10.40
CA GLY A 145 -5.00 0.93 -10.59
C GLY A 145 -6.22 0.14 -11.08
N ILE A 146 -7.41 0.38 -10.52
CA ILE A 146 -8.67 -0.21 -11.01
C ILE A 146 -8.95 0.22 -12.45
N ARG A 147 -8.78 1.50 -12.76
CA ARG A 147 -8.97 2.03 -14.11
C ARG A 147 -8.09 1.31 -15.12
N VAL A 148 -6.79 1.15 -14.84
CA VAL A 148 -5.88 0.47 -15.76
C VAL A 148 -6.15 -1.02 -15.85
N LEU A 149 -6.62 -1.66 -14.77
CA LEU A 149 -7.08 -3.05 -14.84
C LEU A 149 -8.28 -3.20 -15.77
N ILE A 150 -9.26 -2.29 -15.69
CA ILE A 150 -10.43 -2.29 -16.58
C ILE A 150 -10.00 -2.02 -18.03
N GLU A 151 -9.15 -1.02 -18.27
CA GLU A 151 -8.61 -0.69 -19.59
C GLU A 151 -7.83 -1.88 -20.19
N ALA A 152 -7.01 -2.55 -19.38
CA ALA A 152 -6.26 -3.75 -19.76
C ALA A 152 -7.17 -4.92 -20.13
N LEU A 153 -8.22 -5.16 -19.34
CA LEU A 153 -9.19 -6.23 -19.61
C LEU A 153 -9.97 -5.95 -20.90
N ILE A 154 -10.47 -4.72 -21.08
CA ILE A 154 -11.18 -4.30 -22.29
C ILE A 154 -10.27 -4.46 -23.51
N PHE A 155 -9.01 -4.03 -23.42
CA PHE A 155 -8.05 -4.18 -24.51
C PHE A 155 -7.82 -5.65 -24.88
N THR A 156 -7.64 -6.53 -23.90
CA THR A 156 -7.43 -7.96 -24.15
C THR A 156 -8.66 -8.62 -24.78
N VAL A 157 -9.87 -8.30 -24.30
CA VAL A 157 -11.12 -8.81 -24.88
C VAL A 157 -11.33 -8.26 -26.28
N ALA A 158 -11.06 -6.98 -26.53
CA ALA A 158 -11.14 -6.37 -27.85
C ALA A 158 -10.14 -7.01 -28.83
N TYR A 159 -8.89 -7.21 -28.42
CA TYR A 159 -7.86 -7.86 -29.22
C TYR A 159 -8.27 -9.28 -29.64
N GLY A 160 -8.73 -10.09 -28.69
CA GLY A 160 -9.22 -11.44 -28.97
C GLY A 160 -10.42 -11.42 -29.91
N THR A 161 -11.40 -10.56 -29.63
CA THR A 161 -12.65 -10.47 -30.41
C THR A 161 -12.36 -10.08 -31.86
N VAL A 162 -11.55 -9.03 -32.06
CA VAL A 162 -11.17 -8.56 -33.40
C VAL A 162 -10.39 -9.63 -34.15
N GLY A 163 -9.48 -10.33 -33.47
CA GLY A 163 -8.70 -11.38 -34.11
C GLY A 163 -9.52 -12.62 -34.49
N PHE A 164 -10.47 -13.06 -33.65
CA PHE A 164 -11.42 -14.13 -34.02
C PHE A 164 -12.33 -13.72 -35.17
N TYR A 165 -12.78 -12.46 -35.19
CA TYR A 165 -13.62 -11.94 -36.26
C TYR A 165 -12.88 -11.85 -37.60
N ILE A 166 -11.60 -11.44 -37.60
CA ILE A 166 -10.77 -11.37 -38.82
C ILE A 166 -10.38 -12.76 -39.31
N LEU A 167 -10.12 -13.69 -38.39
CA LEU A 167 -9.73 -15.06 -38.69
C LEU A 167 -10.91 -16.03 -38.76
N ASP A 168 -12.08 -15.50 -39.12
CA ASP A 168 -13.30 -16.30 -39.22
C ASP A 168 -13.14 -17.45 -40.23
N GLY A 169 -13.69 -18.62 -39.88
CA GLY A 169 -13.54 -19.85 -40.68
C GLY A 169 -12.14 -20.47 -40.67
N ARG A 170 -11.20 -20.00 -39.83
CA ARG A 170 -9.84 -20.57 -39.66
C ARG A 170 -9.67 -21.41 -38.40
N PHE A 171 -10.76 -21.75 -37.73
CA PHE A 171 -10.77 -22.57 -36.53
C PHE A 171 -11.87 -23.64 -36.62
N ASN A 172 -11.58 -24.79 -36.03
CA ASN A 172 -12.58 -25.80 -35.74
C ASN A 172 -12.86 -25.80 -34.25
N VAL A 173 -14.08 -26.15 -33.84
CA VAL A 173 -14.44 -26.40 -32.45
C VAL A 173 -14.93 -27.82 -32.35
N ASN A 174 -14.23 -28.66 -31.57
CA ASN A 174 -14.51 -30.09 -31.46
C ASN A 174 -14.55 -30.82 -32.82
N GLY A 175 -13.67 -30.44 -33.75
CA GLY A 175 -13.54 -31.04 -35.08
C GLY A 175 -14.43 -30.43 -36.17
N GLU A 176 -15.39 -29.56 -35.83
CA GLU A 176 -16.29 -28.94 -36.80
C GLU A 176 -15.88 -27.49 -37.12
N PRO A 177 -15.94 -27.04 -38.39
CA PRO A 177 -15.61 -25.67 -38.75
C PRO A 177 -16.61 -24.68 -38.16
N VAL A 178 -16.10 -23.61 -37.56
CA VAL A 178 -16.93 -22.56 -36.92
C VAL A 178 -16.77 -21.25 -37.64
N ASN A 179 -17.91 -20.58 -37.85
CA ASN A 179 -17.95 -19.16 -38.19
C ASN A 179 -18.42 -18.38 -36.95
N PHE A 180 -17.58 -17.51 -36.42
CA PHE A 180 -17.81 -16.83 -35.16
C PHE A 180 -18.78 -15.64 -35.31
N GLY A 181 -18.71 -14.90 -36.41
CA GLY A 181 -19.34 -13.57 -36.46
C GLY A 181 -18.90 -12.69 -35.27
N LEU A 182 -19.61 -11.59 -34.99
CA LEU A 182 -19.20 -10.67 -33.92
C LEU A 182 -19.48 -11.23 -32.52
N LEU A 183 -20.70 -11.73 -32.29
CA LEU A 183 -21.13 -12.18 -30.96
C LEU A 183 -20.37 -13.43 -30.51
N ALA A 184 -20.20 -14.42 -31.39
CA ALA A 184 -19.47 -15.63 -30.99
C ALA A 184 -17.95 -15.39 -30.91
N SER A 185 -17.40 -14.35 -31.56
CA SER A 185 -16.01 -13.93 -31.34
C SER A 185 -15.80 -13.40 -29.91
N ILE A 186 -16.78 -12.66 -29.37
CA ILE A 186 -16.75 -12.20 -27.98
C ILE A 186 -16.86 -13.40 -27.04
N GLU A 187 -17.84 -14.28 -27.27
CA GLU A 187 -18.04 -15.48 -26.45
C GLU A 187 -16.80 -16.38 -26.46
N GLN A 188 -16.19 -16.61 -27.62
CA GLN A 188 -14.96 -17.41 -27.74
C GLN A 188 -13.77 -16.74 -27.04
N THR A 189 -13.63 -15.42 -27.17
CA THR A 189 -12.58 -14.68 -26.46
C THR A 189 -12.72 -14.84 -24.95
N LEU A 190 -13.95 -14.70 -24.43
CA LEU A 190 -14.22 -14.94 -23.01
C LEU A 190 -13.97 -16.41 -22.64
N ALA A 191 -14.40 -17.36 -23.47
CA ALA A 191 -14.23 -18.78 -23.23
C ALA A 191 -12.76 -19.16 -23.04
N ILE A 192 -11.82 -18.57 -23.80
CA ILE A 192 -10.37 -18.80 -23.63
C ILE A 192 -9.86 -18.42 -22.23
N PHE A 193 -10.45 -17.42 -21.59
CA PHE A 193 -10.07 -17.04 -20.22
C PHE A 193 -10.72 -17.90 -19.14
N PHE A 194 -11.88 -18.51 -19.43
CA PHE A 194 -12.71 -19.21 -18.44
C PHE A 194 -12.73 -20.75 -18.58
N THR A 195 -12.21 -21.33 -19.66
CA THR A 195 -12.18 -22.79 -19.90
C THR A 195 -10.75 -23.35 -20.02
N GLU A 196 -10.55 -24.59 -19.58
CA GLU A 196 -9.25 -25.27 -19.51
C GLU A 196 -8.73 -25.68 -20.90
N ASP A 197 -9.63 -26.11 -21.80
CA ASP A 197 -9.29 -26.68 -23.11
C ASP A 197 -9.52 -25.70 -24.28
N ASN A 198 -9.45 -24.38 -24.07
CA ASN A 198 -9.82 -23.37 -25.08
C ASN A 198 -11.21 -23.56 -25.68
N ALA A 199 -12.13 -24.19 -24.92
CA ALA A 199 -13.43 -24.63 -25.39
C ALA A 199 -13.40 -25.58 -26.61
N GLY A 200 -12.33 -26.37 -26.79
CA GLY A 200 -12.19 -27.29 -27.91
C GLY A 200 -11.75 -26.64 -29.22
N LEU A 201 -11.18 -25.43 -29.13
CA LEU A 201 -10.72 -24.65 -30.28
C LEU A 201 -9.44 -25.23 -30.89
N GLU A 202 -9.51 -25.60 -32.15
CA GLU A 202 -8.41 -26.15 -32.94
C GLU A 202 -8.06 -25.20 -34.09
N PRO A 203 -6.86 -24.61 -34.12
CA PRO A 203 -6.42 -23.75 -35.21
C PRO A 203 -6.10 -24.56 -36.46
N THR A 204 -6.68 -24.18 -37.61
CA THR A 204 -6.43 -24.86 -38.90
C THR A 204 -5.16 -24.41 -39.62
N THR A 205 -4.56 -23.28 -39.20
CA THR A 205 -3.39 -22.69 -39.85
C THR A 205 -2.31 -22.30 -38.84
N ARG A 206 -1.06 -22.17 -39.30
CA ARG A 206 0.05 -21.65 -38.46
C ARG A 206 -0.22 -20.24 -37.93
N TYR A 207 -0.94 -19.40 -38.69
CA TYR A 207 -1.28 -18.04 -38.27
C TYR A 207 -2.36 -18.03 -37.17
N SER A 208 -3.40 -18.86 -37.29
CA SER A 208 -4.43 -18.99 -36.25
C SER A 208 -3.88 -19.61 -34.96
N ALA A 209 -2.92 -20.54 -35.06
CA ALA A 209 -2.19 -21.06 -33.90
C ALA A 209 -1.33 -19.97 -33.22
N PHE A 210 -0.61 -19.16 -34.01
CA PHE A 210 0.14 -18.02 -33.47
C PHE A 210 -0.77 -17.00 -32.79
N PHE A 211 -1.94 -16.72 -33.37
CA PHE A 211 -2.91 -15.80 -32.80
C PHE A 211 -3.40 -16.26 -31.42
N ILE A 212 -3.80 -17.52 -31.25
CA ILE A 212 -4.19 -18.07 -29.93
C ILE A 212 -3.07 -17.85 -28.91
N ASN A 213 -1.83 -18.19 -29.27
CA ASN A 213 -0.68 -17.99 -28.38
C ASN A 213 -0.46 -16.52 -28.03
N SER A 214 -0.66 -15.61 -28.98
CA SER A 214 -0.55 -14.17 -28.76
C SER A 214 -1.61 -13.63 -27.79
N ILE A 215 -2.82 -14.20 -27.73
CA ILE A 215 -3.85 -13.81 -26.75
C ILE A 215 -3.34 -14.03 -25.32
N TYR A 216 -2.69 -15.16 -25.05
CA TYR A 216 -2.10 -15.42 -23.74
C TYR A 216 -0.96 -14.46 -23.41
N ILE A 217 -0.08 -14.17 -24.37
CA ILE A 217 1.03 -13.23 -24.18
C ILE A 217 0.50 -11.82 -23.91
N VAL A 218 -0.47 -11.36 -24.70
CA VAL A 218 -1.10 -10.04 -24.54
C VAL A 218 -1.85 -9.98 -23.21
N GLY A 219 -2.66 -10.97 -22.87
CA GLY A 219 -3.37 -11.04 -21.59
C GLY A 219 -2.42 -11.05 -20.39
N ALA A 220 -1.32 -11.81 -20.46
CA ALA A 220 -0.29 -11.81 -19.41
C ALA A 220 0.41 -10.45 -19.30
N ALA A 221 0.76 -9.82 -20.42
CA ALA A 221 1.44 -8.53 -20.44
C ALA A 221 0.54 -7.38 -19.95
N THR A 222 -0.73 -7.34 -20.36
CA THR A 222 -1.69 -6.31 -19.94
C THR A 222 -2.04 -6.46 -18.47
N LEU A 223 -2.20 -7.70 -17.98
CA LEU A 223 -2.39 -8.00 -16.57
C LEU A 223 -1.15 -7.59 -15.75
N ALA A 224 0.05 -7.96 -16.19
CA ALA A 224 1.29 -7.58 -15.53
C ALA A 224 1.47 -6.05 -15.46
N TYR A 225 1.11 -5.33 -16.53
CA TYR A 225 1.16 -3.87 -16.57
C TYR A 225 0.14 -3.23 -15.62
N ALA A 226 -1.13 -3.65 -15.66
CA ALA A 226 -2.16 -3.15 -14.76
C ALA A 226 -1.77 -3.36 -13.30
N LEU A 227 -1.14 -4.50 -13.03
CA LEU A 227 -0.73 -4.89 -11.70
C LEU A 227 0.54 -4.18 -11.23
N PHE A 228 1.53 -3.97 -12.11
CA PHE A 228 2.65 -3.06 -11.84
C PHE A 228 2.15 -1.66 -11.50
N MET A 229 1.10 -1.19 -12.17
CA MET A 229 0.56 0.13 -11.88
C MET A 229 -0.26 0.19 -10.58
N LEU A 230 -0.98 -0.88 -10.24
CA LEU A 230 -1.59 -1.07 -8.91
C LEU A 230 -0.54 -1.11 -7.78
N LEU A 231 0.63 -1.68 -8.07
CA LEU A 231 1.78 -1.77 -7.17
C LEU A 231 2.60 -0.49 -7.07
N ARG A 232 2.50 0.40 -8.06
CA ARG A 232 3.31 1.60 -8.12
C ARG A 232 3.02 2.40 -6.85
N PRO A 233 4.02 2.60 -5.96
CA PRO A 233 3.80 3.38 -4.77
C PRO A 233 3.41 4.78 -5.24
N VAL A 234 2.16 5.16 -4.98
CA VAL A 234 1.79 6.56 -5.08
C VAL A 234 2.57 7.24 -3.98
N LEU A 235 3.66 7.89 -4.38
CA LEU A 235 4.32 8.86 -3.55
C LEU A 235 3.29 9.98 -3.40
N LEU A 236 2.43 9.89 -2.38
CA LEU A 236 1.67 11.03 -1.91
C LEU A 236 2.70 12.11 -1.59
N ARG A 237 2.89 13.02 -2.54
CA ARG A 237 3.31 14.38 -2.24
C ARG A 237 2.21 14.89 -1.31
N GLY A 238 2.54 15.19 -0.05
CA GLY A 238 1.59 15.87 0.82
C GLY A 238 1.07 17.09 0.07
N ASP A 239 -0.23 17.12 -0.21
CA ASP A 239 -0.81 18.26 -0.91
C ASP A 239 -0.42 19.53 -0.16
N PRO A 240 0.02 20.59 -0.86
CA PRO A 240 0.42 21.82 -0.19
C PRO A 240 -0.69 22.30 0.74
N ALA A 241 -0.32 22.71 1.96
CA ALA A 241 -1.29 23.20 2.93
C ALA A 241 -2.17 24.31 2.33
N THR A 242 -3.47 24.22 2.60
CA THR A 242 -4.45 25.21 2.15
C THR A 242 -4.16 26.58 2.77
N ILE A 243 -4.69 27.64 2.16
CA ILE A 243 -4.54 29.01 2.67
C ILE A 243 -5.11 29.12 4.10
N ALA A 244 -6.22 28.44 4.37
CA ALA A 244 -6.87 28.42 5.69
C ALA A 244 -5.99 27.73 6.75
N GLU A 245 -5.39 26.57 6.42
CA GLU A 245 -4.48 25.87 7.33
C GLU A 245 -3.22 26.69 7.61
N ARG A 246 -2.63 27.31 6.59
CA ARG A 246 -1.45 28.17 6.78
C ARG A 246 -1.77 29.40 7.62
N ARG A 247 -2.97 29.98 7.50
CA ARG A 247 -3.43 31.07 8.38
C ARG A 247 -3.55 30.59 9.82
N ARG A 248 -4.21 29.46 10.06
CA ARG A 248 -4.36 28.88 11.39
C ARG A 248 -3.00 28.54 12.04
N ALA A 249 -2.07 27.98 11.26
CA ALA A 249 -0.71 27.71 11.74
C ALA A 249 0.01 29.00 12.14
N ARG A 250 -0.13 30.06 11.33
CA ARG A 250 0.42 31.39 11.65
C ARG A 250 -0.11 31.93 12.98
N ASP A 251 -1.41 31.83 13.23
CA ASP A 251 -2.01 32.34 14.48
C ASP A 251 -1.48 31.60 15.72
N LEU A 252 -1.12 30.32 15.60
CA LEU A 252 -0.48 29.56 16.68
C LEU A 252 1.00 29.91 16.82
N ILE A 253 1.71 30.07 15.71
CA ILE A 253 3.13 30.44 15.68
C ILE A 253 3.35 31.85 16.25
N ASP A 254 2.51 32.81 15.90
CA ASP A 254 2.63 34.19 16.40
C ASP A 254 2.32 34.28 17.91
N ARG A 255 1.55 33.33 18.46
CA ARG A 255 1.23 33.26 19.90
C ARG A 255 2.22 32.45 20.73
N TYR A 256 2.73 31.33 20.19
CA TYR A 256 3.47 30.33 20.95
C TYR A 256 4.87 30.02 20.39
N GLY A 257 5.27 30.63 19.27
CA GLY A 257 6.58 30.43 18.65
C GLY A 257 7.69 30.96 19.56
N GLN A 258 8.63 30.09 19.91
CA GLN A 258 9.73 30.40 20.84
C GLN A 258 11.12 30.30 20.21
N THR A 259 11.22 29.73 19.00
CA THR A 259 12.50 29.47 18.33
C THR A 259 12.58 30.16 16.97
N SER A 260 13.80 30.37 16.47
CA SER A 260 14.09 30.86 15.12
C SER A 260 13.39 29.99 14.05
N LEU A 261 13.29 28.67 14.29
CA LEU A 261 12.63 27.68 13.43
C LEU A 261 11.12 27.88 13.31
N ALA A 262 10.46 28.51 14.29
CA ALA A 262 9.02 28.68 14.27
C ALA A 262 8.53 29.40 13.01
N ARG A 263 9.31 30.35 12.49
CA ARG A 263 8.93 31.07 11.24
C ARG A 263 9.11 30.21 9.99
N LEU A 264 10.09 29.29 9.98
CA LEU A 264 10.32 28.35 8.87
C LEU A 264 9.19 27.34 8.70
N SER A 265 8.39 27.12 9.75
CA SER A 265 7.16 26.34 9.67
C SER A 265 6.12 26.92 8.71
N LEU A 266 6.22 28.20 8.33
CA LEU A 266 5.28 28.87 7.42
C LEU A 266 5.67 28.82 5.93
N LEU A 267 6.77 28.13 5.61
CA LEU A 267 7.20 27.95 4.22
C LEU A 267 6.15 27.18 3.39
N LYS A 268 6.17 27.40 2.07
CA LYS A 268 5.13 26.90 1.15
C LYS A 268 5.11 25.37 1.03
N ASP A 269 6.24 24.73 1.31
CA ASP A 269 6.45 23.28 1.22
C ASP A 269 5.96 22.51 2.46
N LYS A 270 5.54 23.21 3.51
CA LYS A 270 5.10 22.59 4.76
C LYS A 270 3.63 22.17 4.71
N SER A 271 3.39 20.97 5.26
CA SER A 271 2.07 20.50 5.68
C SER A 271 1.90 20.72 7.18
N TYR A 272 0.66 20.78 7.66
CA TYR A 272 0.37 21.03 9.08
C TYR A 272 -0.47 19.90 9.66
N TYR A 273 -0.08 19.46 10.85
CA TYR A 273 -0.93 18.65 11.72
C TYR A 273 -1.32 19.48 12.93
N PHE A 274 -2.62 19.57 13.21
CA PHE A 274 -3.15 20.25 14.39
C PHE A 274 -3.55 19.22 15.44
N SER A 275 -3.23 19.49 16.70
CA SER A 275 -3.68 18.64 17.81
C SER A 275 -5.21 18.54 17.85
N PRO A 276 -5.79 17.49 18.46
CA PRO A 276 -7.24 17.35 18.60
C PRO A 276 -7.91 18.54 19.29
N SER A 277 -7.23 19.18 20.26
CA SER A 277 -7.71 20.40 20.93
C SER A 277 -7.59 21.65 20.05
N GLY A 278 -6.77 21.58 19.00
CA GLY A 278 -6.44 22.68 18.10
C GLY A 278 -5.50 23.73 18.68
N GLN A 279 -4.92 23.49 19.86
CA GLN A 279 -4.03 24.42 20.57
C GLN A 279 -2.55 24.26 20.21
N SER A 280 -2.20 23.25 19.42
CA SER A 280 -0.84 23.03 18.93
C SER A 280 -0.82 22.68 17.44
N VAL A 281 0.29 23.01 16.80
CA VAL A 281 0.59 22.68 15.42
C VAL A 281 1.97 22.03 15.30
N ILE A 282 2.07 21.03 14.43
CA ILE A 282 3.32 20.43 13.97
C ILE A 282 3.41 20.68 12.47
N ALA A 283 4.44 21.41 12.05
CA ALA A 283 4.77 21.59 10.64
C ALA A 283 5.68 20.45 10.18
N TYR A 284 5.32 19.76 9.10
CA TYR A 284 6.06 18.59 8.63
C TYR A 284 6.12 18.48 7.11
N VAL A 285 7.03 17.62 6.64
CA VAL A 285 7.11 17.16 5.25
C VAL A 285 7.04 15.65 5.23
N ALA A 286 6.11 15.11 4.42
CA ALA A 286 6.05 13.67 4.15
C ALA A 286 6.97 13.33 2.97
N LYS A 287 7.96 12.46 3.20
CA LYS A 287 8.87 11.96 2.16
C LYS A 287 9.12 10.47 2.34
N GLY A 288 8.82 9.67 1.32
CA GLY A 288 8.91 8.22 1.41
C GLY A 288 7.97 7.67 2.48
N ARG A 289 8.54 7.06 3.53
CA ARG A 289 7.78 6.56 4.70
C ARG A 289 8.02 7.40 5.95
N ALA A 290 8.59 8.60 5.84
CA ALA A 290 8.85 9.46 6.98
C ALA A 290 7.98 10.71 6.91
N ALA A 291 7.38 11.09 8.04
CA ALA A 291 6.82 12.42 8.25
C ALA A 291 7.80 13.17 9.15
N ILE A 292 8.57 14.08 8.53
CA ILE A 292 9.64 14.81 9.20
C ILE A 292 9.06 16.14 9.67
N ALA A 293 8.83 16.26 10.97
CA ALA A 293 8.45 17.48 11.66
C ALA A 293 9.66 18.42 11.82
N LEU A 294 9.43 19.72 11.65
CA LEU A 294 10.42 20.76 11.87
C LEU A 294 10.28 21.32 13.29
N GLY A 295 11.22 20.99 14.16
CA GLY A 295 11.25 21.37 15.56
C GLY A 295 10.19 20.67 16.43
N ASP A 296 9.99 21.24 17.61
CA ASP A 296 8.97 20.82 18.57
C ASP A 296 7.56 21.27 18.17
N PRO A 297 6.48 20.65 18.69
CA PRO A 297 5.13 21.17 18.52
C PRO A 297 5.00 22.61 19.03
N ILE A 298 4.42 23.48 18.21
CA ILE A 298 4.21 24.88 18.54
C ILE A 298 2.78 25.04 19.06
N GLY A 299 2.64 25.36 20.35
CA GLY A 299 1.34 25.46 21.01
C GLY A 299 1.42 25.56 22.53
N ALA A 300 0.25 25.51 23.17
CA ALA A 300 0.09 25.53 24.63
C ALA A 300 0.87 24.38 25.29
N SER A 301 1.56 24.66 26.40
CA SER A 301 2.51 23.72 27.02
C SER A 301 1.90 22.39 27.47
N ASP A 302 0.64 22.43 27.89
CA ASP A 302 -0.15 21.27 28.31
C ASP A 302 -0.68 20.42 27.14
N ASP A 303 -0.72 20.98 25.93
CA ASP A 303 -1.20 20.32 24.71
C ASP A 303 -0.08 19.69 23.86
N ARG A 304 1.18 20.11 24.04
CA ARG A 304 2.33 19.63 23.23
C ARG A 304 2.50 18.10 23.30
N VAL A 305 2.28 17.47 24.45
CA VAL A 305 2.38 15.99 24.58
C VAL A 305 1.30 15.30 23.75
N GLU A 306 0.07 15.79 23.83
CA GLU A 306 -1.04 15.26 23.03
C GLU A 306 -0.78 15.47 21.54
N ALA A 307 -0.18 16.60 21.14
CA ALA A 307 0.21 16.85 19.76
C ALA A 307 1.21 15.80 19.24
N ILE A 308 2.23 15.43 20.01
CA ILE A 308 3.21 14.40 19.62
C ILE A 308 2.54 13.03 19.48
N LEU A 309 1.69 12.66 20.45
CA LEU A 309 0.99 11.37 20.46
C LEU A 309 0.02 11.24 19.28
N SER A 310 -0.83 12.24 19.11
CA SER A 310 -1.84 12.26 18.05
C SER A 310 -1.22 12.38 16.66
N PHE A 311 -0.10 13.11 16.51
CA PHE A 311 0.69 13.12 15.28
C PHE A 311 1.31 11.75 14.99
N SER A 312 1.82 11.06 16.01
CA SER A 312 2.36 9.70 15.85
C SER A 312 1.28 8.72 15.39
N GLN A 313 0.06 8.82 15.92
CA GLN A 313 -1.09 8.03 15.45
C GLN A 313 -1.50 8.40 14.02
N PHE A 314 -1.47 9.69 13.67
CA PHE A 314 -1.71 10.15 12.31
C PHE A 314 -0.67 9.57 11.34
N CYS A 315 0.60 9.54 11.70
CA CYS A 315 1.66 8.91 10.92
C CYS A 315 1.42 7.39 10.78
N ASP A 316 1.04 6.70 11.86
CA ASP A 316 0.73 5.27 11.84
C ASP A 316 -0.40 4.93 10.85
N LEU A 317 -1.46 5.74 10.85
CA LEU A 317 -2.59 5.62 9.93
C LEU A 317 -2.21 5.88 8.46
N ASN A 318 -1.08 6.53 8.18
CA ASN A 318 -0.61 6.81 6.82
C ASN A 318 0.55 5.88 6.39
N ASP A 319 0.93 4.88 7.19
CA ASP A 319 2.16 4.07 6.97
C ASP A 319 3.44 4.93 6.98
N TRP A 320 3.47 5.94 7.86
CA TRP A 320 4.62 6.82 8.08
C TRP A 320 5.25 6.62 9.45
N PHE A 321 6.55 6.84 9.52
CA PHE A 321 7.33 6.98 10.74
C PHE A 321 7.41 8.48 11.09
N PRO A 322 6.97 8.89 12.30
CA PRO A 322 7.19 10.25 12.76
C PRO A 322 8.68 10.45 13.07
N ALA A 323 9.24 11.57 12.63
CA ALA A 323 10.57 12.03 13.00
C ALA A 323 10.51 13.52 13.31
N PHE A 324 11.21 13.98 14.33
CA PHE A 324 11.30 15.40 14.69
C PHE A 324 12.74 15.86 14.49
N TYR A 325 12.93 16.88 13.66
CA TYR A 325 14.23 17.42 13.29
C TYR A 325 14.47 18.74 14.03
N GLU A 326 15.67 18.94 14.58
CA GLU A 326 16.03 20.14 15.36
C GLU A 326 15.08 20.41 16.55
N THR A 327 14.78 19.38 17.34
CA THR A 327 14.04 19.53 18.60
C THR A 327 14.90 20.17 19.68
N SER A 328 14.28 20.94 20.57
CA SER A 328 14.97 21.63 21.66
C SER A 328 15.45 20.64 22.74
N ALA A 329 16.61 20.92 23.34
CA ALA A 329 17.25 20.02 24.30
C ALA A 329 16.38 19.77 25.56
N ASP A 330 15.59 20.77 25.98
CA ASP A 330 14.67 20.69 27.12
C ASP A 330 13.47 19.76 26.88
N GLN A 331 13.20 19.38 25.64
CA GLN A 331 12.10 18.47 25.29
C GLN A 331 12.58 17.01 25.12
N LEU A 332 13.88 16.73 25.13
CA LEU A 332 14.42 15.40 24.82
C LEU A 332 13.92 14.30 25.76
N GLU A 333 13.86 14.57 27.07
CA GLU A 333 13.32 13.62 28.05
C GLU A 333 11.87 13.24 27.73
N ARG A 334 11.08 14.20 27.26
CA ARG A 334 9.68 13.99 26.87
C ARG A 334 9.59 13.10 25.62
N TYR A 335 10.42 13.32 24.62
CA TYR A 335 10.48 12.45 23.43
C TYR A 335 10.90 11.02 23.80
N CYS A 336 11.93 10.86 24.61
CA CYS A 336 12.40 9.56 25.09
C CYS A 336 11.31 8.83 25.90
N ALA A 337 10.59 9.53 26.77
CA ALA A 337 9.46 8.96 27.52
C ALA A 337 8.30 8.50 26.62
N LEU A 338 8.16 9.10 25.44
CA LEU A 338 7.20 8.69 24.41
C LEU A 338 7.72 7.58 23.50
N GLY A 339 8.96 7.11 23.68
CA GLY A 339 9.54 6.00 22.91
C GLY A 339 10.29 6.42 21.64
N PHE A 340 10.60 7.71 21.48
CA PHE A 340 11.51 8.17 20.43
C PHE A 340 12.96 7.89 20.80
N GLN A 341 13.80 7.72 19.77
CA GLN A 341 15.25 7.67 19.90
C GLN A 341 15.83 9.02 19.46
N GLN A 342 16.86 9.49 20.16
CA GLN A 342 17.53 10.75 19.86
C GLN A 342 18.86 10.52 19.15
N ILE A 343 19.19 11.40 18.21
CA ILE A 343 20.49 11.46 17.54
C ILE A 343 20.91 12.93 17.56
N GLN A 344 22.10 13.23 18.09
CA GLN A 344 22.65 14.58 18.07
C GLN A 344 23.10 14.91 16.65
N ILE A 345 22.53 15.98 16.08
CA ILE A 345 22.82 16.43 14.71
C ILE A 345 23.74 17.67 14.67
N GLY A 346 23.80 18.43 15.76
CA GLY A 346 24.58 19.66 15.86
C GLY A 346 24.23 20.47 17.11
N GLU A 347 24.80 21.67 17.20
CA GLU A 347 24.58 22.63 18.28
C GLU A 347 24.24 24.00 17.66
N GLU A 348 23.26 24.71 18.23
CA GLU A 348 22.90 26.07 17.81
C GLU A 348 23.71 27.09 18.62
N ALA A 349 24.37 28.04 17.93
CA ALA A 349 25.09 29.12 18.57
C ALA A 349 24.10 30.23 18.99
N ILE A 350 23.72 30.26 20.27
CA ILE A 350 22.83 31.27 20.83
C ILE A 350 23.67 32.37 21.48
N VAL A 351 23.48 33.61 21.03
CA VAL A 351 24.13 34.80 21.60
C VAL A 351 23.13 35.58 22.45
N ASP A 352 23.40 35.71 23.73
CA ASP A 352 22.63 36.55 24.64
C ASP A 352 22.96 38.03 24.40
N LEU A 353 22.01 38.76 23.82
CA LEU A 353 22.18 40.17 23.47
C LEU A 353 22.24 41.09 24.70
N THR A 354 21.82 40.63 25.88
CA THR A 354 21.89 41.43 27.12
C THR A 354 23.30 41.48 27.69
N THR A 355 24.09 40.43 27.45
CA THR A 355 25.49 40.30 27.89
C THR A 355 26.48 40.54 26.76
N PHE A 356 26.03 40.50 25.50
CA PHE A 356 26.87 40.77 24.34
C PHE A 356 27.43 42.20 24.33
N THR A 357 28.74 42.33 24.11
CA THR A 357 29.40 43.62 24.00
C THR A 357 30.58 43.57 23.04
N LEU A 358 30.78 44.67 22.30
CA LEU A 358 31.96 44.88 21.44
C LEU A 358 33.16 45.46 22.21
N LYS A 359 33.00 45.71 23.51
CA LYS A 359 34.05 46.25 24.39
C LYS A 359 34.94 45.12 24.92
N GLY A 360 36.20 45.45 25.20
CA GLY A 360 37.16 44.52 25.79
C GLY A 360 37.96 43.70 24.78
N LYS A 361 38.91 42.92 25.31
CA LYS A 361 39.90 42.17 24.50
C LYS A 361 39.24 41.03 23.70
N ALA A 362 38.24 40.35 24.27
CA ALA A 362 37.57 39.21 23.65
C ALA A 362 36.85 39.57 22.33
N ALA A 363 36.30 40.79 22.23
CA ALA A 363 35.59 41.25 21.03
C ALA A 363 36.48 41.98 20.00
N GLN A 364 37.81 41.98 20.18
CA GLN A 364 38.76 42.69 19.30
C GLN A 364 38.63 42.26 17.84
N ASN A 365 38.48 40.95 17.58
CA ASN A 365 38.34 40.43 16.22
C ASN A 365 37.04 40.92 15.57
N LEU A 366 35.91 40.87 16.29
CA LEU A 366 34.61 41.35 15.80
C LEU A 366 34.66 42.84 15.46
N ARG A 367 35.24 43.66 16.35
CA ARG A 367 35.40 45.10 16.13
C ARG A 367 36.32 45.43 14.94
N THR A 368 37.38 44.64 14.76
CA THR A 368 38.30 44.81 13.63
C THR A 368 37.60 44.50 12.30
N ALA A 369 36.75 43.47 12.26
CA ALA A 369 35.95 43.15 11.09
C ALA A 369 34.93 44.26 10.77
N LEU A 370 34.23 44.77 11.78
CA LEU A 370 33.24 45.84 11.65
C LEU A 370 33.84 47.16 11.14
N ASN A 371 35.08 47.47 11.50
CA ASN A 371 35.77 48.68 11.01
C ASN A 371 36.34 48.53 9.59
N ARG A 372 36.32 47.32 9.01
CA ARG A 372 36.81 47.03 7.65
C ARG A 372 35.69 46.94 6.62
N SER A 373 34.44 46.74 7.05
CA SER A 373 33.23 46.85 6.23
C SER A 373 32.79 48.30 6.12
#